data_AF-A0A5E4QA75-F1
#
_entry.id   AF-A0A5E4QA75-F1
#
_cell.length_a   1.000
_cell.length_b   1.000
_cell.length_c   1.000
_cell.angle_alpha   90.00
_cell.angle_beta   90.00
_cell.angle_gamma   90.00
#
_symmetry.space_group_name_H-M   'P 1'
#
loop_
_entity.id
_entity.type
_entity.pdbx_description
1 polymer ?
#
loop_
_entity_poly.entity_id
_entity_poly.type
_entity_poly.pdbx_seq_one_letter_code
_entity_poly.pdbx_strand_id
1 'polypeptide(L)'
;MAPNHSDGELLEQPFEDLEKLVPGRITPRKYVIDYPHVALFDWLIFVLASVGVTAGAHRLWSHRAFKAKLPLQILLMVMQTLSFQRTVAHWVRDHRLHHRYSDTDADPHNASRGFFFSHIGWLLVKEHEEVEKRIKHVDMSDILTNPVLKFQYE
;
A
#
# COMPACT_ATOMS: atom_id res chain seq x y z
N MET A 1 28.28 -45.49 35.44
CA MET A 1 28.68 -45.32 34.02
C MET A 1 27.41 -45.45 33.20
N ALA A 2 26.76 -44.33 32.88
CA ALA A 2 25.50 -44.31 32.14
C ALA A 2 25.81 -44.29 30.63
N PRO A 3 25.02 -44.97 29.77
CA PRO A 3 25.24 -44.88 28.34
C PRO A 3 24.75 -43.52 27.84
N ASN A 4 25.63 -42.87 27.09
CA ASN A 4 25.41 -41.65 26.34
C ASN A 4 24.48 -41.95 25.15
N HIS A 5 23.21 -41.59 25.24
CA HIS A 5 22.33 -41.54 24.08
C HIS A 5 22.42 -40.13 23.49
N SER A 6 23.02 -40.04 22.31
CA SER A 6 23.05 -38.84 21.49
C SER A 6 21.63 -38.42 21.09
N ASP A 7 21.25 -37.21 21.48
CA ASP A 7 19.98 -36.53 21.15
C ASP A 7 19.82 -36.17 19.65
N GLY A 8 20.38 -36.97 18.75
CA GLY A 8 20.44 -36.72 17.30
C GLY A 8 19.55 -37.61 16.43
N GLU A 9 18.97 -38.70 16.95
CA GLU A 9 18.25 -39.69 16.13
C GLU A 9 16.71 -39.54 16.12
N LEU A 10 16.14 -38.61 16.92
CA LEU A 10 14.68 -38.46 17.03
C LEU A 10 14.06 -37.48 16.02
N LEU A 11 14.84 -36.86 15.13
CA LEU A 11 14.37 -35.79 14.22
C LEU A 11 14.35 -36.17 12.73
N GLU A 12 14.57 -37.44 12.36
CA GLU A 12 14.52 -37.89 10.96
C GLU A 12 13.71 -39.18 10.75
N GLN A 13 12.68 -39.43 11.56
CA GLN A 13 11.71 -40.48 11.23
C GLN A 13 10.88 -40.01 10.02
N PRO A 14 10.88 -40.73 8.87
CA PRO A 14 10.10 -40.34 7.71
C PRO A 14 8.61 -40.29 8.06
N PHE A 15 7.93 -39.23 7.64
CA PHE A 15 6.47 -39.03 7.80
C PHE A 15 5.60 -40.09 7.08
N GLU A 16 6.20 -41.16 6.56
CA GLU A 16 5.53 -42.23 5.81
C GLU A 16 4.70 -43.17 6.70
N ASP A 17 4.97 -43.22 8.01
CA ASP A 17 4.26 -44.15 8.92
C ASP A 17 3.03 -43.54 9.64
N LEU A 18 2.72 -42.27 9.42
CA LEU A 18 1.55 -41.61 10.04
C LEU A 18 0.19 -42.02 9.45
N GLU A 19 0.16 -42.54 8.22
CA GLU A 19 -1.06 -43.10 7.62
C GLU A 19 -1.49 -44.42 8.27
N LYS A 20 -0.53 -45.20 8.77
CA LYS A 20 -0.79 -46.50 9.40
C LYS A 20 -1.36 -46.38 10.81
N LEU A 21 -1.12 -45.24 11.48
CA LEU A 21 -1.52 -45.03 12.88
C LEU A 21 -2.99 -44.59 13.05
N VAL A 22 -3.60 -43.97 12.04
CA VAL A 22 -5.02 -43.55 12.09
C VAL A 22 -5.68 -43.76 10.72
N PRO A 23 -6.21 -44.96 10.43
CA PRO A 23 -6.91 -45.22 9.18
C PRO A 23 -8.11 -44.28 9.04
N GLY A 24 -8.13 -43.49 7.96
CA GLY A 24 -9.17 -42.49 7.68
C GLY A 24 -8.81 -41.05 8.05
N ARG A 25 -7.62 -40.77 8.59
CA ARG A 25 -7.14 -39.39 8.75
C ARG A 25 -6.80 -38.81 7.38
N ILE A 26 -7.60 -37.86 6.91
CA ILE A 26 -7.29 -37.02 5.75
C ILE A 26 -5.93 -36.37 6.03
N THR A 27 -4.87 -36.82 5.35
CA THR A 27 -3.58 -36.14 5.40
C THR A 27 -3.79 -34.75 4.79
N PRO A 28 -3.39 -33.65 5.47
CA PRO A 28 -3.44 -32.34 4.84
C PRO A 28 -2.52 -32.43 3.63
N ARG A 29 -3.12 -32.44 2.43
CA ARG A 29 -2.39 -32.37 1.18
C ARG A 29 -1.47 -31.16 1.30
N LYS A 30 -0.14 -31.35 1.24
CA LYS A 30 0.81 -30.23 1.17
C LYS A 30 0.52 -29.53 -0.15
N TYR A 31 -0.38 -28.56 -0.13
CA TYR A 31 -0.54 -27.61 -1.21
C TYR A 31 0.70 -26.71 -1.14
N VAL A 32 1.79 -27.14 -1.77
CA VAL A 32 2.85 -26.21 -2.14
C VAL A 32 2.25 -25.40 -3.29
N ILE A 33 1.64 -24.28 -2.94
CA ILE A 33 1.10 -23.29 -3.87
C ILE A 33 2.31 -22.61 -4.53
N ASP A 34 2.86 -23.23 -5.59
CA ASP A 34 3.91 -22.65 -6.43
C ASP A 34 3.27 -22.06 -7.68
N TYR A 35 2.76 -20.84 -7.55
CA TYR A 35 2.14 -20.11 -8.66
C TYR A 35 3.01 -18.91 -9.04
N PRO A 36 4.13 -19.13 -9.78
CA PRO A 36 5.01 -18.04 -10.20
C PRO A 36 4.27 -17.00 -11.05
N HIS A 37 3.18 -17.39 -11.71
CA HIS A 37 2.30 -16.48 -12.44
C HIS A 37 1.47 -15.58 -11.51
N VAL A 38 1.06 -16.05 -10.33
CA VAL A 38 0.40 -15.20 -9.32
C VAL A 38 1.41 -14.19 -8.77
N ALA A 39 2.61 -14.63 -8.40
CA ALA A 39 3.66 -13.74 -7.94
C ALA A 39 4.04 -12.68 -9.00
N LEU A 40 4.14 -13.08 -10.27
CA LEU A 40 4.39 -12.17 -11.39
C LEU A 40 3.22 -11.18 -11.57
N PHE A 41 1.98 -11.66 -11.49
CA PHE A 41 0.80 -10.81 -11.58
C PHE A 41 0.76 -9.79 -10.44
N ASP A 42 0.98 -10.22 -9.21
CA ASP A 42 1.03 -9.35 -8.03
C ASP A 42 2.13 -8.29 -8.17
N TRP A 43 3.32 -8.70 -8.62
CA TRP A 43 4.43 -7.78 -8.87
C TRP A 43 4.09 -6.76 -9.95
N LEU A 44 3.43 -7.18 -11.04
CA LEU A 44 2.97 -6.28 -12.09
C LEU A 44 1.96 -5.26 -11.55
N ILE A 45 0.95 -5.70 -10.78
CA ILE A 45 -0.03 -4.81 -10.15
C ILE A 45 0.67 -3.83 -9.20
N PHE A 46 1.64 -4.29 -8.41
CA PHE A 46 2.43 -3.46 -7.51
C PHE A 46 3.18 -2.35 -8.27
N VAL A 47 3.84 -2.69 -9.38
CA VAL A 47 4.56 -1.70 -10.21
C VAL A 47 3.58 -0.70 -10.82
N LEU A 48 2.46 -1.17 -11.37
CA LEU A 48 1.45 -0.30 -11.97
C LEU A 48 0.86 0.67 -10.93
N ALA A 49 0.49 0.18 -9.74
CA ALA A 49 0.04 1.00 -8.62
C ALA A 49 1.09 2.04 -8.20
N SER A 50 2.35 1.62 -8.09
CA SER A 50 3.48 2.49 -7.74
C SER A 50 3.69 3.60 -8.78
N VAL A 51 3.56 3.30 -10.07
CA VAL A 51 3.61 4.29 -11.15
C VAL A 51 2.43 5.26 -11.06
N GLY A 52 1.22 4.77 -10.79
CA GLY A 52 0.03 5.60 -10.59
C GLY A 52 0.22 6.63 -9.47
N VAL A 53 0.80 6.23 -8.34
CA VAL A 53 1.11 7.15 -7.24
C VAL A 53 2.25 8.09 -7.61
N THR A 54 3.39 7.57 -8.06
CA THR A 54 4.61 8.38 -8.25
C THR A 54 4.58 9.29 -9.47
N ALA A 55 4.18 8.77 -10.63
CA ALA A 55 4.09 9.55 -11.86
C ALA A 55 2.77 10.34 -11.93
N GLY A 56 1.67 9.73 -11.49
CA GLY A 56 0.34 10.34 -11.46
C GLY A 56 0.14 11.28 -10.27
N ALA A 57 -0.33 10.74 -9.14
CA ALA A 57 -0.75 11.54 -7.97
C ALA A 57 0.32 12.54 -7.53
N HIS A 58 1.57 12.09 -7.43
CA HIS A 58 2.70 12.88 -6.95
C HIS A 58 3.22 13.87 -8.00
N ARG A 59 3.81 13.40 -9.10
CA ARG A 59 4.51 14.28 -10.06
C ARG A 59 3.57 15.07 -10.96
N LEU A 60 2.57 14.41 -11.56
CA LEU A 60 1.66 15.06 -12.50
C LEU A 60 0.68 15.98 -11.78
N TRP A 61 -0.09 15.46 -10.82
CA TRP A 61 -1.21 16.21 -10.26
C TRP A 61 -0.84 17.04 -9.03
N SER A 62 0.04 16.56 -8.15
CA SER A 62 0.44 17.37 -6.98
C SER A 62 1.44 18.46 -7.32
N HIS A 63 2.51 18.12 -8.07
CA HIS A 63 3.60 19.05 -8.36
C HIS A 63 3.59 19.67 -9.75
N ARG A 64 2.70 19.24 -10.65
CA ARG A 64 2.62 19.77 -12.03
C ARG A 64 3.97 19.67 -12.77
N ALA A 65 4.75 18.62 -12.51
CA ALA A 65 6.10 18.45 -13.02
C ALA A 65 6.15 18.23 -14.55
N PHE A 66 5.04 17.78 -15.14
CA PHE A 66 4.88 17.64 -16.59
C PHE A 66 3.41 17.79 -16.99
N LYS A 67 3.13 17.90 -18.29
CA LYS A 67 1.78 17.93 -18.85
C LYS A 67 1.49 16.61 -19.56
N ALA A 68 0.36 15.99 -19.24
CA ALA A 68 -0.08 14.74 -19.86
C ALA A 68 -1.29 14.99 -20.79
N LYS A 69 -1.31 14.34 -21.95
CA LYS A 69 -2.52 14.29 -22.80
C LYS A 69 -3.55 13.33 -22.19
N LEU A 70 -4.79 13.44 -22.62
CA LEU A 70 -5.93 12.67 -22.10
C LEU A 70 -5.67 11.15 -21.96
N PRO A 71 -5.08 10.44 -22.94
CA PRO A 71 -4.84 8.99 -22.79
C PRO A 71 -3.93 8.64 -21.61
N LEU A 72 -2.86 9.43 -21.42
CA LEU A 72 -1.93 9.22 -20.31
C LEU A 72 -2.57 9.59 -18.97
N GLN A 73 -3.41 10.64 -18.93
CA GLN A 73 -4.14 10.99 -17.72
C GLN A 73 -5.09 9.88 -17.28
N ILE A 74 -5.84 9.28 -18.22
CA ILE A 74 -6.73 8.15 -17.95
C ILE A 74 -5.91 6.96 -17.44
N LEU A 75 -4.81 6.61 -18.14
CA LEU A 75 -3.95 5.49 -17.75
C LEU A 75 -3.40 5.65 -16.33
N LEU A 76 -2.86 6.83 -16.01
CA LEU A 76 -2.30 7.12 -14.69
C LEU A 76 -3.38 7.15 -13.60
N MET A 77 -4.60 7.58 -13.93
CA MET A 77 -5.72 7.58 -12.98
C MET A 77 -6.12 6.14 -12.64
N VAL A 78 -6.27 5.27 -13.65
CA VAL A 78 -6.56 3.84 -13.44
C VAL A 78 -5.45 3.17 -12.64
N MET A 79 -4.18 3.42 -12.99
CA MET A 79 -3.03 2.92 -12.24
C MET A 79 -3.04 3.41 -10.79
N GLN A 80 -3.39 4.67 -10.52
CA GLN A 80 -3.48 5.17 -9.15
C GLN A 80 -4.61 4.49 -8.37
N THR A 81 -5.75 4.19 -9.01
CA THR A 81 -6.86 3.46 -8.37
C THR A 81 -6.41 2.09 -7.86
N LEU A 82 -5.48 1.41 -8.55
CA LEU A 82 -4.90 0.12 -8.09
C LEU A 82 -4.15 0.24 -6.76
N SER A 83 -3.68 1.44 -6.37
CA SER A 83 -2.93 1.65 -5.12
C SER A 83 -3.81 1.69 -3.87
N PHE A 84 -5.12 1.94 -4.05
CA PHE A 84 -6.08 2.09 -2.96
C PHE A 84 -5.72 3.17 -1.91
N GLN A 85 -4.92 4.18 -2.28
CA GLN A 85 -4.53 5.29 -1.40
C GLN A 85 -5.50 6.49 -1.46
N ARG A 86 -6.81 6.22 -1.45
CA ARG A 86 -7.90 7.18 -1.73
C ARG A 86 -7.84 7.73 -3.17
N THR A 87 -8.82 8.55 -3.52
CA THR A 87 -8.90 9.22 -4.83
C THR A 87 -7.73 10.18 -5.03
N VAL A 88 -7.35 10.45 -6.28
CA VAL A 88 -6.29 11.41 -6.63
C VAL A 88 -6.58 12.78 -6.00
N ALA A 89 -7.83 13.22 -5.95
CA ALA A 89 -8.17 14.50 -5.36
C ALA A 89 -7.86 14.58 -3.85
N HIS A 90 -8.15 13.52 -3.08
CA HIS A 90 -7.76 13.47 -1.67
C HIS A 90 -6.25 13.43 -1.52
N TRP A 91 -5.57 12.55 -2.27
CA TRP A 91 -4.12 12.38 -2.20
C TRP A 91 -3.39 13.70 -2.50
N VAL A 92 -3.78 14.39 -3.58
CA VAL A 92 -3.17 15.67 -3.99
C VAL A 92 -3.38 16.74 -2.94
N ARG A 93 -4.59 16.83 -2.36
CA ARG A 93 -4.92 17.82 -1.34
C ARG A 93 -4.04 17.63 -0.09
N ASP A 94 -3.97 16.40 0.40
CA ASP A 94 -3.22 16.06 1.61
C ASP A 94 -1.70 16.22 1.36
N HIS A 95 -1.21 15.83 0.17
CA HIS A 95 0.19 15.99 -0.23
C HIS A 95 0.62 17.45 -0.41
N ARG A 96 -0.24 18.29 -1.01
CA ARG A 96 0.00 19.74 -1.11
C ARG A 96 0.05 20.38 0.27
N LEU A 97 -0.81 19.94 1.19
CA LEU A 97 -0.80 20.41 2.58
C LEU A 97 0.49 20.01 3.29
N HIS A 98 0.88 18.74 3.19
CA HIS A 98 2.14 18.22 3.71
C HIS A 98 3.35 19.05 3.25
N HIS A 99 3.49 19.29 1.95
CA HIS A 99 4.61 20.10 1.46
C HIS A 99 4.60 21.55 1.95
N ARG A 100 3.43 22.13 2.20
CA ARG A 100 3.30 23.51 2.65
C ARG A 100 3.59 23.67 4.15
N TYR A 101 3.29 22.65 4.95
CA TYR A 101 3.31 22.70 6.40
C TYR A 101 4.11 21.55 7.04
N SER A 102 5.06 20.97 6.31
CA SER A 102 5.88 19.83 6.73
C SER A 102 6.38 19.98 8.14
N ASP A 103 6.28 18.89 8.91
CA ASP A 103 6.79 18.80 10.28
C ASP A 103 6.11 19.77 11.28
N THR A 104 4.92 20.27 10.95
CA THR A 104 4.06 21.03 11.86
C THR A 104 2.75 20.29 12.14
N ASP A 105 1.95 20.78 13.08
CA ASP A 105 0.64 20.22 13.39
C ASP A 105 -0.39 20.31 12.24
N ALA A 106 -0.09 21.07 11.19
CA ALA A 106 -0.87 21.13 9.96
C ALA A 106 -0.42 20.12 8.89
N ASP A 107 0.62 19.34 9.15
CA ASP A 107 1.04 18.22 8.31
C ASP A 107 0.26 16.94 8.68
N PRO A 108 -0.53 16.34 7.76
CA PRO A 108 -1.31 15.13 8.03
C PRO A 108 -0.49 13.99 8.62
N HIS A 109 0.76 13.84 8.19
CA HIS A 109 1.67 12.76 8.59
C HIS A 109 2.97 13.30 9.18
N ASN A 110 2.85 14.37 9.99
CA ASN A 110 3.94 15.05 10.71
C ASN A 110 4.97 14.09 11.30
N ALA A 111 6.19 14.10 10.76
CA ALA A 111 7.27 13.20 11.17
C ALA A 111 7.80 13.49 12.58
N SER A 112 7.64 14.72 13.09
CA SER A 112 8.05 15.09 14.45
C SER A 112 7.25 14.35 15.54
N ARG A 113 6.08 13.80 15.20
CA ARG A 113 5.27 12.94 16.08
C ARG A 113 5.77 11.49 16.15
N GLY A 114 6.88 11.19 15.47
CA GLY A 114 7.59 9.92 15.51
C GLY A 114 7.21 8.96 14.38
N PHE A 115 8.08 7.96 14.17
CA PHE A 115 8.02 7.01 13.06
C PHE A 115 6.66 6.31 12.91
N PHE A 116 6.08 5.81 14.01
CA PHE A 116 4.81 5.09 13.93
C PHE A 116 3.68 5.98 13.42
N PHE A 117 3.63 7.24 13.90
CA PHE A 117 2.60 8.19 13.49
C PHE A 117 2.72 8.51 12.00
N SER A 118 3.91 8.91 11.52
CA SER A 118 4.10 9.28 10.12
C SER A 118 4.02 8.10 9.15
N HIS A 119 4.29 6.87 9.61
CA HIS A 119 4.22 5.68 8.77
C HIS A 119 2.78 5.18 8.55
N ILE A 120 1.99 5.03 9.63
CA ILE A 120 0.63 4.49 9.54
C ILE A 120 -0.33 5.08 10.57
N GLY A 121 0.17 5.55 11.72
CA GLY A 121 -0.66 6.00 12.83
C GLY A 121 -1.59 7.15 12.48
N TRP A 122 -1.18 8.04 11.56
CA TRP A 122 -2.01 9.16 11.09
C TRP A 122 -3.31 8.72 10.40
N LEU A 123 -3.36 7.53 9.79
CA LEU A 123 -4.57 6.97 9.17
C LEU A 123 -5.55 6.37 10.20
N LEU A 124 -5.08 6.12 11.43
CA LEU A 124 -5.82 5.37 12.45
C LEU A 124 -6.46 6.29 13.51
N VAL A 125 -6.21 7.60 13.40
CA VAL A 125 -6.70 8.59 14.35
C VAL A 125 -7.39 9.73 13.62
N LYS A 126 -8.15 10.53 14.36
CA LYS A 126 -8.71 11.76 13.81
C LYS A 126 -7.58 12.74 13.45
N GLU A 127 -7.74 13.43 12.33
CA GLU A 127 -6.86 14.52 11.89
C GLU A 127 -6.75 15.62 12.97
N HIS A 128 -5.60 16.28 13.03
CA HIS A 128 -5.37 17.39 13.95
C HIS A 128 -6.20 18.63 13.53
N GLU A 129 -6.61 19.46 14.49
CA GLU A 129 -7.46 20.63 14.21
C GLU A 129 -6.81 21.61 13.20
N GLU A 130 -5.48 21.74 13.26
CA GLU A 130 -4.74 22.57 12.30
C GLU A 130 -4.78 22.01 10.88
N VAL A 131 -4.82 20.69 10.69
CA VAL A 131 -5.06 20.06 9.37
C VAL A 131 -6.43 20.48 8.85
N GLU A 132 -7.50 20.30 9.65
CA GLU A 132 -8.88 20.64 9.26
C GLU A 132 -9.06 22.12 8.89
N LYS A 133 -8.34 23.02 9.58
CA LYS A 133 -8.35 24.47 9.27
C LYS A 133 -7.62 24.77 7.98
N ARG A 134 -6.40 24.23 7.82
CA ARG A 134 -5.46 24.62 6.75
C ARG A 134 -5.79 23.96 5.42
N ILE A 135 -6.39 22.76 5.45
CA ILE A 135 -6.73 21.99 4.25
C ILE A 135 -7.73 22.72 3.34
N LYS A 136 -8.59 23.58 3.93
CA LYS A 136 -9.54 24.44 3.21
C LYS A 136 -8.87 25.51 2.34
N HIS A 137 -7.60 25.81 2.60
CA HIS A 137 -6.82 26.81 1.89
C HIS A 137 -5.88 26.21 0.84
N VAL A 138 -5.96 24.90 0.62
CA VAL A 138 -5.25 24.23 -0.48
C VAL A 138 -6.02 24.51 -1.77
N ASP A 139 -5.37 25.18 -2.73
CA ASP A 139 -5.94 25.33 -4.08
C ASP A 139 -6.07 23.95 -4.72
N MET A 140 -7.30 23.61 -5.13
CA MET A 140 -7.65 22.35 -5.80
C MET A 140 -8.36 22.60 -7.13
N SER A 141 -8.38 23.85 -7.61
CA SER A 141 -9.14 24.23 -8.82
C SER A 141 -8.72 23.43 -10.06
N ASP A 142 -7.43 23.16 -10.23
CA ASP A 142 -6.88 22.36 -11.34
C ASP A 142 -7.27 20.89 -11.28
N ILE A 143 -7.48 20.36 -10.08
CA ILE A 143 -7.86 18.97 -9.85
C ILE A 143 -9.37 18.82 -10.00
N LEU A 144 -10.14 19.69 -9.35
CA LEU A 144 -11.59 19.65 -9.34
C LEU A 144 -12.22 20.07 -10.66
N THR A 145 -11.48 20.68 -11.59
CA THR A 145 -11.97 20.97 -12.95
C THR A 145 -11.57 19.89 -13.96
N ASN A 146 -10.68 18.96 -13.61
CA ASN A 146 -10.24 17.91 -14.50
C ASN A 146 -11.31 16.80 -14.62
N PRO A 147 -11.89 16.56 -15.82
CA PRO A 147 -12.96 15.57 -15.97
C PRO A 147 -12.52 14.14 -15.67
N VAL A 148 -11.24 13.80 -15.89
CA VAL A 148 -10.70 12.46 -15.59
C VAL A 148 -10.68 12.23 -14.07
N LEU A 149 -10.32 13.25 -13.31
CA LEU A 149 -10.23 13.16 -11.85
C LEU A 149 -11.59 13.28 -11.17
N LYS A 150 -12.52 14.05 -11.76
CA LYS A 150 -13.93 14.05 -11.33
C LYS A 150 -14.53 12.66 -11.42
N PHE A 151 -14.32 11.96 -12.54
CA PHE A 151 -14.81 10.60 -12.71
C PHE A 151 -14.33 9.64 -11.62
N GLN A 152 -13.11 9.80 -11.12
CA GLN A 152 -12.59 8.96 -10.03
C GLN A 152 -13.11 9.37 -8.65
N TYR A 153 -13.59 10.61 -8.51
CA TYR A 153 -13.99 11.21 -7.24
C TYR A 153 -15.48 11.03 -6.93
N GLU A 154 -16.32 10.95 -7.97
CA GLU A 154 -17.77 10.68 -7.91
C GLU A 154 -18.07 9.20 -7.65
#